data_AF-A0A3D1ZZT9-F1
#
_entry.id   AF-A0A3D1ZZT9-F1
#
_cell.length_a   1.000
_cell.length_b   1.000
_cell.length_c   1.000
_cell.angle_alpha   90.00
_cell.angle_beta   90.00
_cell.angle_gamma   90.00
#
_symmetry.space_group_name_H-M   'P 1'
#
loop_
_entity.id
_entity.type
_entity.pdbx_description
1 polymer ?
#
loop_
_entity_poly.entity_id
_entity_poly.type
_entity_poly.pdbx_seq_one_letter_code
_entity_poly.pdbx_strand_id
1 'polypeptide(L)'
;QQLLCGDTLFLGGCGRVFEGTMPQMHKSLQLLMSLPEATLAYPTHEYSLANLAFAAAVEPDNQDIQQAIQQAKQLRAKNSPT
;
A
#
# COMPACT_ATOMS: atom_id res chain seq x y z
N GLN A 1 16.95 -2.47 -2.38
CA GLN A 1 16.50 -3.88 -2.21
C GLN A 1 15.14 -4.03 -2.89
N GLN A 2 14.78 -5.20 -3.43
CA GLN A 2 13.44 -5.45 -3.97
C GLN A 2 12.71 -6.44 -3.05
N LEU A 3 11.46 -6.14 -2.73
CA LEU A 3 10.59 -6.95 -1.87
C LEU A 3 9.37 -7.40 -2.67
N LEU A 4 9.24 -8.71 -2.91
CA LEU A 4 8.01 -9.31 -3.43
C LEU A 4 7.09 -9.60 -2.23
N CYS A 5 6.13 -8.72 -1.96
CA CYS A 5 5.34 -8.75 -0.72
C CYS A 5 3.99 -9.47 -0.83
N GLY A 6 3.68 -10.05 -2.01
CA GLY A 6 2.45 -10.79 -2.25
C GLY A 6 1.22 -9.95 -1.90
N ASP A 7 0.32 -10.54 -1.11
CA ASP A 7 -0.89 -9.90 -0.63
C ASP A 7 -0.77 -9.33 0.80
N THR A 8 0.44 -9.19 1.35
CA THR A 8 0.62 -8.68 2.73
C THR A 8 0.63 -7.16 2.79
N LEU A 9 1.40 -6.52 1.92
CA LEU A 9 1.58 -5.07 1.86
C LEU A 9 1.21 -4.56 0.46
N PHE A 10 0.47 -3.47 0.38
CA PHE A 10 0.10 -2.78 -0.84
C PHE A 10 0.41 -1.29 -0.72
N LEU A 11 0.44 -0.57 -1.84
CA LEU A 11 0.44 0.89 -1.80
C LEU A 11 -0.85 1.37 -1.12
N GLY A 12 -0.70 2.09 -0.01
CA GLY A 12 -1.80 2.64 0.79
C GLY A 12 -2.62 1.61 1.58
N GLY A 13 -2.20 0.34 1.68
CA GLY A 13 -3.02 -0.70 2.32
C GLY A 13 -2.29 -2.00 2.66
N CYS A 14 -3.03 -2.96 3.17
CA CYS A 14 -2.54 -4.30 3.53
C CYS A 14 -3.55 -5.39 3.13
N GLY A 15 -3.11 -6.64 3.20
CA GLY A 15 -3.94 -7.80 2.92
C GLY A 15 -5.19 -7.90 3.78
N ARG A 16 -6.25 -8.46 3.19
CA ARG A 16 -7.38 -8.96 3.97
C ARG A 16 -6.92 -10.16 4.80
N VAL A 17 -7.24 -10.15 6.08
CA VAL A 17 -6.94 -11.26 7.00
C VAL A 17 -8.01 -12.34 6.80
N PHE A 18 -7.88 -13.14 5.74
CA PHE A 18 -8.72 -14.33 5.53
C PHE A 18 -8.36 -15.45 6.50
N GLU A 19 -7.07 -15.64 6.70
CA GLU A 19 -6.48 -16.57 7.66
C GLU A 19 -5.55 -15.80 8.60
N GLY A 20 -5.40 -16.30 9.83
CA GLY A 20 -4.63 -15.63 10.88
C GLY A 20 -5.43 -14.56 11.63
N THR A 21 -4.73 -13.57 12.20
CA THR A 21 -5.30 -12.58 13.12
C THR A 21 -4.77 -11.18 12.85
N MET A 22 -5.52 -10.14 13.26
CA MET A 22 -5.08 -8.75 13.13
C MET A 22 -3.72 -8.47 13.80
N PRO A 23 -3.40 -9.00 15.01
CA PRO A 23 -2.07 -8.85 15.59
C PRO A 23 -0.96 -9.51 14.77
N GLN A 24 -1.22 -10.65 14.12
CA GLN A 24 -0.25 -11.28 13.21
C GLN A 24 0.00 -10.40 11.99
N MET A 25 -1.05 -9.86 11.36
CA MET A 25 -0.90 -8.92 10.25
C MET A 25 -0.09 -7.69 10.67
N HIS A 26 -0.42 -7.09 11.82
CA HIS A 26 0.31 -5.93 12.33
C HIS A 26 1.80 -6.25 12.56
N LYS A 27 2.12 -7.40 13.18
CA LYS A 27 3.49 -7.85 13.37
C LYS A 27 4.22 -8.06 12.04
N SER A 28 3.56 -8.63 11.03
CA SER A 28 4.13 -8.77 9.69
C SER A 28 4.47 -7.42 9.07
N LEU A 29 3.57 -6.43 9.17
CA LEU A 29 3.83 -5.07 8.68
C LEU A 29 5.01 -4.42 9.40
N GLN A 30 5.12 -4.57 10.73
CA GLN A 30 6.27 -4.07 11.49
C GLN A 30 7.60 -4.68 11.01
N LEU A 31 7.62 -5.97 10.69
CA LEU A 31 8.81 -6.62 10.13
C LEU A 31 9.17 -6.02 8.76
N LEU A 32 8.19 -5.80 7.89
CA LEU A 32 8.41 -5.17 6.58
C LEU A 32 8.90 -3.73 6.70
N MET A 33 8.37 -2.96 7.66
CA MET A 33 8.79 -1.58 7.93
C MET A 33 10.20 -1.46 8.52
N SER A 34 10.80 -2.56 8.99
CA SER A 34 12.19 -2.57 9.48
C SER A 34 13.23 -2.72 8.35
N LEU A 35 12.78 -2.95 7.12
CA LEU A 35 13.65 -2.97 5.95
C LEU A 35 14.15 -1.55 5.62
N PRO A 36 15.27 -1.41 4.87
CA PRO A 36 15.77 -0.09 4.46
C PRO A 36 14.71 0.72 3.70
N GLU A 37 14.66 2.03 3.92
CA GLU A 37 13.68 2.94 3.29
C GLU A 37 13.70 2.87 1.75
N ALA A 38 14.87 2.66 1.14
CA ALA A 38 15.03 2.49 -0.30
C ALA A 38 14.58 1.10 -0.84
N THR A 39 13.80 0.35 -0.07
CA THR A 39 13.25 -0.95 -0.49
C THR A 39 12.05 -0.73 -1.41
N LEU A 40 12.12 -1.27 -2.61
CA LEU A 40 11.04 -1.25 -3.58
C LEU A 40 10.08 -2.42 -3.31
N ALA A 41 8.85 -2.13 -2.93
CA ALA A 41 7.80 -3.12 -2.71
C ALA A 41 7.06 -3.43 -4.02
N TYR A 42 6.89 -4.72 -4.31
CA TYR A 42 6.17 -5.24 -5.48
C TYR A 42 5.01 -6.12 -5.00
N PRO A 43 3.82 -5.52 -4.78
CA PRO A 43 2.62 -6.27 -4.44
C PRO A 43 2.03 -7.01 -5.63
N THR A 44 1.15 -7.98 -5.38
CA THR A 44 0.53 -8.79 -6.45
C THR A 44 -0.62 -8.09 -7.16
N HIS A 45 -1.29 -7.11 -6.54
CA HIS A 45 -2.50 -6.47 -7.07
C HIS A 45 -2.40 -4.96 -7.21
N GLU A 46 -3.08 -4.44 -8.22
CA GLU A 46 -3.25 -3.02 -8.52
C GLU A 46 -4.45 -2.44 -7.75
N TYR A 47 -4.29 -2.28 -6.43
CA TYR A 47 -5.34 -1.77 -5.51
C TYR A 47 -5.09 -0.34 -5.01
N SER A 48 -4.05 0.31 -5.50
CA SER A 48 -3.54 1.60 -5.01
C SER A 48 -4.61 2.68 -4.88
N LEU A 49 -5.44 2.89 -5.90
CA LEU A 49 -6.48 3.94 -5.85
C LEU A 49 -7.58 3.64 -4.82
N ALA A 50 -7.98 2.38 -4.67
CA ALA A 50 -9.00 2.00 -3.70
C ALA A 50 -8.47 2.13 -2.26
N ASN A 51 -7.24 1.67 -2.05
CA ASN A 51 -6.53 1.78 -0.78
C ASN A 51 -6.34 3.25 -0.36
N LEU A 52 -5.84 4.09 -1.26
CA LEU A 52 -5.66 5.52 -0.98
C LEU A 52 -6.98 6.25 -0.76
N ALA A 53 -8.07 5.85 -1.42
CA ALA A 53 -9.39 6.40 -1.14
C ALA A 53 -9.86 6.08 0.28
N PHE A 54 -9.61 4.87 0.77
CA PHE A 54 -9.86 4.52 2.17
C PHE A 54 -8.95 5.33 3.12
N ALA A 55 -7.66 5.44 2.80
CA ALA A 55 -6.73 6.23 3.61
C ALA A 55 -7.16 7.70 3.72
N ALA A 56 -7.60 8.31 2.61
CA ALA A 56 -8.13 9.68 2.62
C ALA A 56 -9.44 9.83 3.40
N ALA A 57 -10.24 8.77 3.53
CA ALA A 57 -11.42 8.81 4.38
C ALA A 57 -11.05 8.77 5.89
N VAL A 58 -9.94 8.13 6.24
CA VAL A 58 -9.42 8.06 7.61
C VAL A 58 -8.64 9.33 7.99
N GLU A 59 -7.82 9.85 7.08
CA GLU A 59 -6.98 11.04 7.27
C GLU A 59 -7.23 12.07 6.15
N PRO A 60 -8.36 12.81 6.19
CA PRO A 60 -8.77 13.69 5.08
C PRO A 60 -7.81 14.84 4.79
N ASP A 61 -7.11 15.33 5.82
CA ASP A 61 -6.23 16.50 5.73
C ASP A 61 -4.76 16.14 5.44
N ASN A 62 -4.45 14.84 5.27
CA ASN A 62 -3.08 14.37 5.02
C ASN A 62 -2.68 14.64 3.55
N GLN A 63 -1.77 15.59 3.37
CA GLN A 63 -1.32 16.02 2.04
C GLN A 63 -0.56 14.94 1.26
N ASP A 64 0.16 14.06 1.95
CA ASP A 64 0.92 12.97 1.32
C ASP A 64 -0.03 11.97 0.65
N ILE A 65 -1.16 11.67 1.30
CA ILE A 65 -2.22 10.82 0.71
C ILE A 65 -2.80 11.49 -0.53
N GLN A 66 -3.11 12.78 -0.47
CA GLN A 66 -3.65 13.51 -1.62
C GLN A 66 -2.68 13.52 -2.80
N GLN A 67 -1.38 13.71 -2.53
CA GLN A 67 -0.34 13.67 -3.55
C GLN A 67 -0.22 12.26 -4.17
N ALA A 68 -0.22 11.20 -3.35
CA ALA A 68 -0.18 9.83 -3.81
C ALA A 68 -1.39 9.48 -4.69
N ILE A 69 -2.58 9.96 -4.34
CA ILE A 69 -3.80 9.80 -5.17
C ILE A 69 -3.61 10.43 -6.55
N GLN A 70 -3.06 11.64 -6.63
CA GLN A 70 -2.84 12.31 -7.91
C GLN A 70 -1.84 11.55 -8.78
N GLN A 71 -0.73 11.09 -8.19
CA GLN A 71 0.28 10.29 -8.89
C GLN A 71 -0.33 8.98 -9.42
N ALA A 72 -1.03 8.24 -8.56
CA ALA A 72 -1.70 7.01 -8.94
C ALA A 72 -2.73 7.24 -10.07
N LYS A 73 -3.54 8.30 -10.00
CA LYS A 73 -4.50 8.65 -11.07
C LYS A 73 -3.80 8.93 -12.41
N GLN A 74 -2.67 9.64 -12.40
CA GLN A 74 -1.91 9.93 -13.62
C GLN A 74 -1.34 8.66 -14.26
N LEU A 75 -0.83 7.72 -13.46
CA LEU A 75 -0.33 6.44 -13.95
C LEU A 75 -1.46 5.57 -14.50
N ARG A 76 -2.56 5.44 -13.76
CA ARG A 76 -3.73 4.66 -14.18
C ARG A 76 -4.41 5.21 -15.42
N ALA A 77 -4.48 6.53 -15.58
CA ALA A 77 -4.99 7.17 -16.80
C ALA A 77 -4.18 6.82 -18.06
N LYS A 78 -2.91 6.43 -17.89
CA LYS A 78 -2.02 5.95 -18.95
C LYS A 78 -1.99 4.42 -19.05
N ASN A 79 -2.88 3.70 -18.36
CA ASN A 79 -2.86 2.24 -18.21
C ASN A 79 -1.53 1.69 -17.67
N SER A 80 -0.78 2.50 -16.91
CA SER A 80 0.45 2.07 -16.27
C SER A 80 0.17 1.53 -14.85
N PRO A 81 0.96 0.56 -14.35
CA PRO A 81 0.95 0.20 -12.94
C PRO A 81 1.33 1.39 -12.06
N THR A 82 0.82 1.44 -10.83
CA THR A 82 1.20 2.42 -9.81
C THR A 82 2.37 1.96 -8.96
#